data_AF-A0A1V5FW51-F1
#
_entry.id   AF-A0A1V5FW51-F1
#
_cell.length_a   1.000
_cell.length_b   1.000
_cell.length_c   1.000
_cell.angle_alpha   90.00
_cell.angle_beta   90.00
_cell.angle_gamma   90.00
#
_symmetry.space_group_name_H-M   'P 1'
#
loop_
_entity.id
_entity.type
_entity.pdbx_description
1 polymer ?
#
loop_
_entity_poly.entity_id
_entity_poly.type
_entity_poly.pdbx_seq_one_letter_code
_entity_poly.pdbx_strand_id
1 'polypeptide(L)'
;MTNSSTAPTGLQKLMALPDAITASAFVSLWIAPLWLGSRAVSNALLTMLVEFVLIHAAGMLGGVLESRANARSAQVSALLGFGLLYAAFIGAFAFAFGEWWPVLVFGWLLLGKLQDLFATSPANPEHRQQRQAMWALQVVAYLAAVFATVLLPIPRLGITEAIQPQLGLTGSGLWVEHPQTVVVSGALYFGLLAWAKWKGWQLGMSPH
;
A
#
# COMPACT_ATOMS: atom_id res chain seq x y z
N MET A 1 -11.99 25.11 -13.49
CA MET A 1 -10.87 24.36 -12.89
C MET A 1 -10.00 25.34 -12.11
N THR A 2 -10.34 25.64 -10.86
CA THR A 2 -9.52 26.49 -10.00
C THR A 2 -9.02 25.65 -8.84
N ASN A 3 -7.79 25.16 -8.95
CA ASN A 3 -7.04 24.61 -7.82
C ASN A 3 -6.81 25.76 -6.83
N SER A 4 -7.71 25.94 -5.87
CA SER A 4 -7.38 26.68 -4.65
C SER A 4 -6.34 25.86 -3.91
N SER A 5 -5.07 26.19 -4.16
CA SER A 5 -3.89 25.64 -3.48
C SER A 5 -3.91 26.07 -2.01
N THR A 6 -4.80 25.47 -1.22
CA THR A 6 -4.68 25.49 0.23
C THR A 6 -3.48 24.60 0.59
N ALA A 7 -2.62 25.10 1.48
CA ALA A 7 -1.53 24.30 2.01
C ALA A 7 -2.10 23.04 2.65
N PRO A 8 -1.41 21.88 2.55
CA PRO A 8 -1.86 20.64 3.16
C PRO A 8 -2.07 20.83 4.67
N THR A 9 -3.19 20.36 5.17
CA THR A 9 -3.47 20.42 6.62
C THR A 9 -2.52 19.50 7.39
N GLY A 10 -2.33 19.75 8.68
CA GLY A 10 -1.48 18.87 9.53
C GLY A 10 -1.94 17.41 9.51
N LEU A 11 -3.25 17.18 9.40
CA LEU A 11 -3.85 15.85 9.27
C LEU A 11 -3.48 15.18 7.94
N GLN A 12 -3.54 15.89 6.81
CA GLN A 12 -3.16 15.35 5.50
C GLN A 12 -1.69 14.93 5.45
N LYS A 13 -0.80 15.72 6.06
CA LYS A 13 0.62 15.35 6.18
C LYS A 13 0.81 14.07 6.99
N LEU A 14 0.08 13.92 8.09
CA LEU A 14 0.16 12.73 8.94
C LEU A 14 -0.36 11.48 8.21
N MET A 15 -1.45 11.61 7.45
CA MET A 15 -2.03 10.49 6.69
C MET A 15 -1.16 10.05 5.50
N ALA A 16 -0.42 10.98 4.89
CA ALA A 16 0.52 10.67 3.80
C ALA A 16 1.83 10.03 4.29
N LEU A 17 2.15 10.14 5.59
CA LEU A 17 3.44 9.77 6.13
C LEU A 17 3.77 8.27 5.97
N PRO A 18 2.85 7.33 6.25
CA PRO A 18 3.16 5.91 6.11
C PRO A 18 3.57 5.54 4.68
N ASP A 19 2.80 6.01 3.70
CA ASP A 19 3.05 5.78 2.28
C ASP A 19 4.34 6.48 1.82
N ALA A 20 4.62 7.70 2.31
CA ALA A 20 5.84 8.43 1.97
C ALA A 20 7.11 7.73 2.50
N ILE A 21 7.05 7.19 3.73
CA ILE A 21 8.14 6.41 4.32
C ILE A 21 8.37 5.14 3.50
N THR A 22 7.30 4.40 3.18
CA THR A 22 7.41 3.18 2.38
C THR A 22 7.97 3.50 0.99
N ALA A 23 7.46 4.53 0.30
CA ALA A 23 7.99 4.95 -1.00
C ALA A 23 9.49 5.29 -0.93
N SER A 24 9.90 6.03 0.11
CA SER A 24 11.30 6.40 0.31
C SER A 24 12.19 5.18 0.56
N ALA A 25 11.70 4.18 1.29
CA ALA A 25 12.42 2.92 1.48
C ALA A 25 12.60 2.19 0.14
N PHE A 26 11.57 2.11 -0.70
CA PHE A 26 11.67 1.49 -2.02
C PHE A 26 12.63 2.24 -2.96
N VAL A 27 12.59 3.58 -2.98
CA VAL A 27 13.57 4.39 -3.74
C VAL A 27 15.00 4.14 -3.24
N SER A 28 15.18 4.08 -1.92
CA SER A 28 16.47 3.80 -1.31
C SER A 28 17.00 2.43 -1.71
N LEU A 29 16.13 1.40 -1.76
CA LEU A 29 16.50 0.07 -2.21
C LEU A 29 16.82 0.01 -3.71
N TRP A 30 16.19 0.85 -4.52
CA TRP A 30 16.51 0.93 -5.94
C TRP A 30 17.93 1.47 -6.17
N ILE A 31 18.34 2.46 -5.40
CA ILE A 31 19.65 3.11 -5.50
C ILE A 31 20.74 2.29 -4.80
N ALA A 32 20.47 1.84 -3.58
CA ALA A 32 21.41 1.18 -2.68
C ALA A 32 20.75 -0.04 -1.98
N PRO A 33 20.54 -1.15 -2.69
CA PRO A 33 19.73 -2.29 -2.23
C PRO A 33 20.24 -3.00 -0.98
N LEU A 34 21.55 -2.88 -0.68
CA LEU A 34 22.15 -3.49 0.51
C LEU A 34 22.15 -2.55 1.73
N TRP A 35 21.72 -1.29 1.59
CA TRP A 35 21.79 -0.31 2.67
C TRP A 35 20.90 -0.66 3.87
N LEU A 36 19.75 -1.28 3.61
CA LEU A 36 18.82 -1.76 4.63
C LEU A 36 19.01 -3.26 4.96
N GLY A 37 20.15 -3.83 4.54
CA GLY A 37 20.49 -5.24 4.72
C GLY A 37 20.21 -6.11 3.49
N SER A 38 20.82 -7.29 3.48
CA SER A 38 20.78 -8.23 2.34
C SER A 38 19.37 -8.72 1.98
N ARG A 39 18.47 -8.86 2.96
CA ARG A 39 17.08 -9.31 2.74
C ARG A 39 16.11 -8.20 2.36
N ALA A 40 16.56 -6.94 2.31
CA ALA A 40 15.65 -5.82 2.20
C ALA A 40 14.86 -5.79 0.89
N VAL A 41 15.45 -6.25 -0.22
CA VAL A 41 14.75 -6.38 -1.51
C VAL A 41 13.72 -7.51 -1.48
N SER A 42 14.03 -8.66 -0.87
CA SER A 42 13.06 -9.75 -0.65
C SER A 42 11.89 -9.27 0.21
N ASN A 43 12.20 -8.53 1.28
CA ASN A 43 11.21 -7.89 2.15
C ASN A 43 10.33 -6.85 1.41
N ALA A 44 10.88 -6.12 0.45
CA ALA A 44 10.12 -5.19 -0.41
C ALA A 44 9.16 -5.94 -1.34
N LEU A 45 9.57 -7.08 -1.90
CA LEU A 45 8.70 -7.97 -2.67
C LEU A 45 7.54 -8.47 -1.80
N LEU A 46 7.84 -9.00 -0.60
CA LEU A 46 6.82 -9.43 0.35
C LEU A 46 5.86 -8.29 0.73
N THR A 47 6.38 -7.07 0.87
CA THR A 47 5.56 -5.88 1.13
C THR A 47 4.53 -5.66 0.03
N MET A 48 4.92 -5.77 -1.23
CA MET A 48 4.00 -5.60 -2.36
C MET A 48 2.95 -6.70 -2.44
N LEU A 49 3.27 -7.93 -2.02
CA LEU A 49 2.30 -9.02 -1.91
C LEU A 49 1.30 -8.79 -0.78
N VAL A 50 1.78 -8.37 0.40
CA VAL A 50 0.92 -7.99 1.53
C VAL A 50 -0.01 -6.85 1.13
N GLU A 51 0.50 -5.85 0.42
CA GLU A 51 -0.32 -4.73 -0.03
C GLU A 51 -1.39 -5.14 -1.03
N PHE A 52 -1.06 -6.03 -1.99
CA PHE A 52 -2.06 -6.61 -2.88
C PHE A 52 -3.22 -7.24 -2.09
N VAL A 53 -2.89 -8.05 -1.08
CA VAL A 53 -3.89 -8.69 -0.20
C VAL A 53 -4.72 -7.63 0.55
N LEU A 54 -4.08 -6.58 1.07
CA LEU A 54 -4.75 -5.52 1.83
C LEU A 54 -5.64 -4.62 0.97
N ILE A 55 -5.31 -4.36 -0.29
CA ILE A 55 -6.18 -3.59 -1.21
C ILE A 55 -7.53 -4.30 -1.39
N HIS A 56 -7.52 -5.64 -1.48
CA HIS A 56 -8.75 -6.45 -1.57
C HIS A 56 -9.52 -6.41 -0.24
N ALA A 57 -8.81 -6.53 0.88
CA ALA A 57 -9.39 -6.43 2.21
C ALA A 57 -10.14 -5.12 2.40
N ALA A 58 -9.53 -4.00 2.00
CA ALA A 58 -10.08 -2.66 2.15
C ALA A 58 -11.41 -2.49 1.37
N GLY A 59 -11.47 -3.01 0.13
CA GLY A 59 -12.68 -2.96 -0.69
C GLY A 59 -13.85 -3.71 -0.05
N MET A 60 -13.61 -4.97 0.37
CA MET A 60 -14.65 -5.80 1.00
C MET A 60 -15.09 -5.24 2.36
N LEU A 61 -14.13 -4.84 3.20
CA LEU A 61 -14.41 -4.28 4.52
C LEU A 61 -15.21 -2.97 4.41
N GLY A 62 -14.90 -2.12 3.42
CA GLY A 62 -15.64 -0.88 3.17
C GLY A 62 -17.14 -1.11 2.98
N GLY A 63 -17.51 -2.08 2.13
CA GLY A 63 -18.91 -2.44 1.90
C GLY A 63 -19.60 -3.06 3.13
N VAL A 64 -18.88 -3.90 3.89
CA VAL A 64 -19.41 -4.49 5.12
C VAL A 64 -19.67 -3.42 6.18
N LEU A 65 -18.75 -2.46 6.37
CA LEU A 65 -18.93 -1.38 7.34
C LEU A 65 -20.07 -0.44 6.98
N GLU A 66 -20.31 -0.25 5.69
CA GLU A 66 -21.46 0.51 5.18
C GLU A 66 -22.79 -0.18 5.51
N SER A 67 -22.91 -1.49 5.25
CA SER A 67 -24.11 -2.26 5.62
C SER A 67 -24.40 -2.27 7.14
N ARG A 68 -23.38 -1.99 7.95
CA ARG A 68 -23.42 -1.97 9.42
C ARG A 68 -23.33 -0.56 10.00
N ALA A 69 -23.60 0.48 9.20
CA ALA A 69 -23.41 1.89 9.59
C ALA A 69 -24.08 2.29 10.92
N ASN A 70 -25.22 1.67 11.26
CA ASN A 70 -26.03 2.02 12.41
C ASN A 70 -25.62 1.34 13.72
N ALA A 71 -24.68 0.38 13.68
CA ALA A 71 -24.31 -0.42 14.85
C ALA A 71 -22.79 -0.48 15.04
N ARG A 72 -22.28 0.33 15.97
CA ARG A 72 -20.83 0.41 16.27
C ARG A 72 -20.23 -0.93 16.68
N SER A 73 -20.95 -1.73 17.47
CA SER A 73 -20.52 -3.09 17.86
C SER A 73 -20.37 -4.01 16.64
N ALA A 74 -21.29 -3.93 15.67
CA ALA A 74 -21.24 -4.72 14.45
C ALA A 74 -20.10 -4.28 13.51
N GLN A 75 -19.75 -2.99 13.51
CA GLN A 75 -18.59 -2.45 12.81
C GLN A 75 -17.27 -2.90 13.44
N VAL A 76 -17.15 -2.83 14.77
CA VAL A 76 -15.97 -3.33 15.49
C VAL A 76 -15.81 -4.83 15.29
N SER A 77 -16.90 -5.60 15.36
CA SER A 77 -16.88 -7.04 15.05
C SER A 77 -16.44 -7.33 13.61
N ALA A 78 -16.91 -6.55 12.63
CA ALA A 78 -16.46 -6.68 11.24
C ALA A 78 -14.96 -6.39 11.11
N LEU A 79 -14.48 -5.31 11.73
CA LEU A 79 -13.06 -4.95 11.73
C LEU A 79 -12.18 -6.03 12.34
N LEU A 80 -12.56 -6.56 13.50
CA LEU A 80 -11.83 -7.64 14.16
C LEU A 80 -11.89 -8.94 13.34
N GLY A 81 -13.05 -9.30 12.81
CA GLY A 81 -13.21 -10.51 12.00
C GLY A 81 -12.36 -10.47 10.72
N PHE A 82 -12.44 -9.37 9.97
CA PHE A 82 -11.59 -9.18 8.79
C PHE A 82 -10.11 -9.07 9.16
N GLY A 83 -9.78 -8.33 10.22
CA GLY A 83 -8.41 -8.19 10.70
C GLY A 83 -7.79 -9.55 11.04
N LEU A 84 -8.51 -10.42 11.76
CA LEU A 84 -8.07 -11.77 12.11
C LEU A 84 -7.96 -12.69 10.88
N LEU A 85 -8.95 -12.65 9.99
CA LEU A 85 -8.92 -13.43 8.75
C LEU A 85 -7.68 -13.10 7.92
N TYR A 86 -7.43 -11.81 7.70
CA TYR A 86 -6.28 -11.37 6.93
C TYR A 86 -4.96 -11.57 7.69
N ALA A 87 -4.95 -11.41 9.01
CA ALA A 87 -3.79 -11.78 9.83
C ALA A 87 -3.45 -13.27 9.71
N ALA A 88 -4.44 -14.16 9.59
CA ALA A 88 -4.21 -15.58 9.34
C ALA A 88 -3.59 -15.82 7.95
N PHE A 89 -4.05 -15.13 6.90
CA PHE A 89 -3.40 -15.17 5.59
C PHE A 89 -1.95 -14.69 5.65
N ILE A 90 -1.70 -13.55 6.30
CA ILE A 90 -0.33 -13.02 6.46
C ILE A 90 0.53 -13.96 7.30
N GLY A 91 -0.03 -14.58 8.34
CA GLY A 91 0.64 -15.59 9.14
C GLY A 91 1.02 -16.82 8.31
N ALA A 92 0.14 -17.26 7.41
CA ALA A 92 0.43 -18.34 6.47
C ALA A 92 1.54 -17.96 5.47
N PHE A 93 1.56 -16.72 4.97
CA PHE A 93 2.67 -16.20 4.16
C PHE A 93 3.97 -16.19 4.96
N ALA A 94 3.97 -15.62 6.16
CA ALA A 94 5.15 -15.57 7.03
C ALA A 94 5.71 -16.97 7.29
N PHE A 95 4.83 -17.95 7.56
CA PHE A 95 5.21 -19.35 7.71
C PHE A 95 5.77 -19.95 6.42
N ALA A 96 5.10 -19.76 5.27
CA ALA A 96 5.50 -20.32 3.98
C ALA A 96 6.84 -19.78 3.47
N PHE A 97 7.14 -18.51 3.72
CA PHE A 97 8.41 -17.88 3.35
C PHE A 97 9.48 -17.99 4.43
N GLY A 98 9.13 -18.46 5.64
CA GLY A 98 10.05 -18.52 6.79
C GLY A 98 10.52 -17.14 7.25
N GLU A 99 9.67 -16.12 7.10
CA GLU A 99 10.00 -14.71 7.31
C GLU A 99 8.94 -14.05 8.19
N TRP A 100 9.34 -13.36 9.26
CA TRP A 100 8.40 -12.59 10.09
C TRP A 100 8.06 -11.21 9.53
N TRP A 101 8.81 -10.75 8.52
CA TRP A 101 8.63 -9.43 7.91
C TRP A 101 7.21 -9.12 7.41
N PRO A 102 6.48 -10.05 6.74
CA PRO A 102 5.10 -9.82 6.32
C PRO A 102 4.16 -9.39 7.46
N VAL A 103 4.39 -9.88 8.69
CA VAL A 103 3.56 -9.54 9.86
C VAL A 103 3.78 -8.07 10.26
N LEU A 104 5.04 -7.62 10.28
CA LEU A 104 5.39 -6.24 10.60
C LEU A 104 4.84 -5.28 9.55
N VAL A 105 4.99 -5.62 8.28
CA VAL A 105 4.46 -4.83 7.16
C VAL A 105 2.94 -4.80 7.19
N PHE A 106 2.28 -5.92 7.47
CA PHE A 106 0.83 -5.94 7.62
C PHE A 106 0.38 -4.97 8.69
N GLY A 107 1.02 -4.98 9.87
CA GLY A 107 0.74 -3.99 10.93
C GLY A 107 0.93 -2.55 10.43
N TRP A 108 2.05 -2.26 9.78
CA TRP A 108 2.38 -0.94 9.24
C TRP A 108 1.36 -0.43 8.21
N LEU A 109 1.05 -1.25 7.20
CA LEU A 109 0.13 -0.89 6.12
C LEU A 109 -1.32 -0.84 6.63
N LEU A 110 -1.69 -1.73 7.55
CA LEU A 110 -3.01 -1.69 8.19
C LEU A 110 -3.21 -0.39 8.96
N LEU A 111 -2.19 0.11 9.67
CA LEU A 111 -2.27 1.41 10.34
C LEU A 111 -2.59 2.52 9.35
N GLY A 112 -1.91 2.55 8.19
CA GLY A 112 -2.20 3.53 7.13
C GLY A 112 -3.64 3.46 6.64
N LYS A 113 -4.20 2.25 6.45
CA LYS A 113 -5.60 2.09 6.01
C LYS A 113 -6.63 2.39 7.11
N LEU A 114 -6.29 2.11 8.37
CA LEU A 114 -7.14 2.45 9.51
C LEU A 114 -7.26 3.95 9.71
N GLN A 115 -6.20 4.73 9.42
CA GLN A 115 -6.27 6.19 9.43
C GLN A 115 -7.35 6.71 8.47
N ASP A 116 -7.37 6.20 7.23
CA ASP A 116 -8.37 6.56 6.22
C ASP A 116 -9.80 6.16 6.65
N LEU A 117 -9.93 4.99 7.28
CA LEU A 117 -11.21 4.51 7.77
C LEU A 117 -11.74 5.36 8.93
N PHE A 118 -10.92 5.68 9.93
CA PHE A 118 -11.34 6.46 11.09
C PHE A 118 -11.52 7.95 10.78
N ALA A 119 -10.88 8.47 9.73
CA ALA A 119 -11.09 9.82 9.25
C ALA A 119 -12.46 10.02 8.59
N THR A 120 -13.19 8.95 8.25
CA THR A 120 -14.44 9.02 7.50
C THR A 120 -15.60 8.33 8.21
N SER A 121 -16.74 9.01 8.30
CA SER A 121 -17.97 8.41 8.84
C SER A 121 -18.60 7.41 7.85
N PRO A 122 -18.97 6.18 8.28
CA PRO A 122 -19.65 5.20 7.44
C PRO A 122 -21.07 5.63 7.01
N ALA A 123 -21.73 6.45 7.82
CA ALA A 123 -23.10 6.91 7.59
C ALA A 123 -23.20 8.06 6.59
N ASN A 124 -22.11 8.80 6.32
CA ASN A 124 -22.11 9.93 5.40
C ASN A 124 -21.88 9.46 3.93
N PRO A 125 -22.81 9.75 2.98
CA PRO A 125 -22.66 9.41 1.57
C PRO A 125 -21.41 10.02 0.90
N GLU A 126 -21.02 11.25 1.23
CA GLU A 126 -19.82 11.89 0.66
C GLU A 126 -18.55 11.15 1.06
N HIS A 127 -18.47 10.77 2.34
CA HIS A 127 -17.38 9.97 2.88
C HIS A 127 -17.32 8.57 2.27
N ARG A 128 -18.48 7.99 1.92
CA ARG A 128 -18.54 6.72 1.20
C ARG A 128 -17.95 6.84 -0.20
N GLN A 129 -18.35 7.87 -0.95
CA GLN A 129 -17.78 8.15 -2.26
C GLN A 129 -16.28 8.39 -2.18
N GLN A 130 -15.81 9.14 -1.18
CA GLN A 130 -14.37 9.37 -0.94
C GLN A 130 -13.61 8.06 -0.66
N ARG A 131 -14.15 7.16 0.18
CA ARG A 131 -13.53 5.84 0.43
C ARG A 131 -13.48 4.99 -0.84
N GLN A 132 -14.56 4.95 -1.62
CA GLN A 132 -14.61 4.21 -2.88
C GLN A 132 -13.63 4.77 -3.90
N ALA A 133 -13.54 6.09 -4.02
CA ALA A 133 -12.60 6.79 -4.89
C ALA A 133 -11.14 6.50 -4.49
N MET A 134 -10.82 6.54 -3.20
CA MET A 134 -9.48 6.25 -2.68
C MET A 134 -9.11 4.77 -2.84
N TRP A 135 -10.07 3.86 -2.65
CA TRP A 135 -9.86 2.44 -2.93
C TRP A 135 -9.63 2.19 -4.42
N ALA A 136 -10.44 2.80 -5.30
CA ALA A 136 -10.26 2.72 -6.75
C ALA A 136 -8.89 3.27 -7.17
N LEU A 137 -8.45 4.39 -6.57
CA LEU A 137 -7.11 4.92 -6.78
C LEU A 137 -6.03 3.92 -6.37
N GLN A 138 -6.15 3.25 -5.22
CA GLN A 138 -5.20 2.20 -4.80
C GLN A 138 -5.13 1.06 -5.82
N VAL A 139 -6.28 0.54 -6.27
CA VAL A 139 -6.32 -0.54 -7.26
C VAL A 139 -5.66 -0.10 -8.57
N VAL A 140 -6.08 1.05 -9.12
CA VAL A 140 -5.56 1.56 -10.39
C VAL A 140 -4.07 1.90 -10.27
N ALA A 141 -3.65 2.55 -9.18
CA ALA A 141 -2.25 2.88 -8.94
C ALA A 141 -1.37 1.64 -8.84
N TYR A 142 -1.84 0.60 -8.13
CA TYR A 142 -1.10 -0.64 -7.96
C TYR A 142 -0.91 -1.33 -9.32
N LEU A 143 -2.02 -1.51 -10.06
CA LEU A 143 -1.98 -2.14 -11.38
C LEU A 143 -1.14 -1.32 -12.35
N ALA A 144 -1.33 0.00 -12.41
CA ALA A 144 -0.57 0.88 -13.30
C ALA A 144 0.93 0.83 -12.99
N ALA A 145 1.32 0.86 -11.70
CA ALA A 145 2.72 0.77 -11.31
C ALA A 145 3.34 -0.58 -11.68
N VAL A 146 2.64 -1.68 -11.40
CA VAL A 146 3.11 -3.03 -11.78
C VAL A 146 3.23 -3.15 -13.29
N PHE A 147 2.16 -2.89 -14.05
CA PHE A 147 2.20 -3.02 -15.51
C PHE A 147 3.22 -2.06 -16.15
N ALA A 148 3.36 -0.83 -15.67
CA ALA A 148 4.35 0.10 -16.19
C ALA A 148 5.77 -0.46 -16.04
N THR A 149 6.12 -1.06 -14.92
CA THR A 149 7.48 -1.60 -14.71
C THR A 149 7.71 -2.96 -15.36
N VAL A 150 6.65 -3.72 -15.64
CA VAL A 150 6.75 -4.95 -16.43
C VAL A 150 6.96 -4.63 -17.92
N LEU A 151 6.27 -3.61 -18.44
CA LEU A 151 6.25 -3.29 -19.87
C LEU A 151 7.38 -2.35 -20.30
N LEU A 152 7.84 -1.48 -19.39
CA LEU A 152 8.91 -0.52 -19.68
C LEU A 152 10.26 -1.07 -19.21
N PRO A 153 11.35 -0.78 -19.95
CA PRO A 153 12.69 -1.14 -19.50
C PRO A 153 13.08 -0.30 -18.28
N ILE A 154 12.95 -0.89 -17.09
CA ILE A 154 13.32 -0.23 -15.83
C ILE A 154 14.83 -0.35 -15.60
N PRO A 155 15.56 0.76 -15.40
CA PRO A 155 16.97 0.68 -15.12
C PRO A 155 17.21 0.01 -13.77
N ARG A 156 18.22 -0.86 -13.71
CA ARG A 156 18.55 -1.63 -12.50
C ARG A 156 19.10 -0.78 -11.36
N LEU A 157 19.78 0.32 -11.68
CA LEU A 157 20.53 1.14 -10.73
C LEU A 157 21.40 0.26 -9.81
N GLY A 158 21.16 0.25 -8.50
CA GLY A 158 21.91 -0.56 -7.55
C GLY A 158 21.64 -2.07 -7.67
N ILE A 159 20.50 -2.47 -8.23
CA ILE A 159 20.04 -3.87 -8.33
C ILE A 159 20.66 -4.57 -9.55
N THR A 160 21.99 -4.68 -9.55
CA THR A 160 22.76 -5.31 -10.62
C THR A 160 22.80 -6.84 -10.49
N GLU A 161 23.13 -7.55 -11.59
CA GLU A 161 23.24 -9.02 -11.58
C GLU A 161 24.32 -9.51 -10.61
N ALA A 162 25.39 -8.74 -10.43
CA ALA A 162 26.48 -9.08 -9.53
C ALA A 162 26.04 -9.13 -8.05
N ILE A 163 25.02 -8.36 -7.68
CA ILE A 163 24.52 -8.33 -6.30
C ILE A 163 23.27 -9.19 -6.10
N GLN A 164 22.57 -9.59 -7.16
CA GLN A 164 21.32 -10.33 -7.09
C GLN A 164 21.41 -11.62 -6.25
N PRO A 165 22.50 -12.43 -6.31
CA PRO A 165 22.67 -13.59 -5.43
C PRO A 165 22.73 -13.24 -3.94
N GLN A 166 23.07 -11.98 -3.60
CA GLN A 166 23.18 -11.50 -2.22
C GLN A 166 21.85 -11.01 -1.66
N LEU A 167 20.81 -10.85 -2.50
CA LEU A 167 19.53 -10.25 -2.11
C LEU A 167 18.59 -11.20 -1.35
N GLY A 168 19.03 -12.45 -1.15
CA GLY A 168 18.23 -13.48 -0.46
C GLY A 168 16.92 -13.81 -1.17
N LEU A 169 16.85 -13.59 -2.49
CA LEU A 169 15.69 -13.91 -3.30
C LEU A 169 15.71 -15.41 -3.60
N THR A 170 14.63 -16.11 -3.26
CA THR A 170 14.46 -17.53 -3.50
C THR A 170 13.24 -17.78 -4.39
N GLY A 171 13.24 -18.91 -5.10
CA GLY A 171 12.16 -19.27 -6.01
C GLY A 171 12.37 -18.78 -7.45
N SER A 172 11.27 -18.54 -8.15
CA SER A 172 11.26 -18.14 -9.58
C SER A 172 10.14 -17.12 -9.85
N GLY A 173 10.17 -16.52 -11.03
CA GLY A 173 9.16 -15.56 -11.47
C GLY A 173 9.70 -14.14 -11.60
N LEU A 174 8.88 -13.28 -12.21
CA LEU A 174 9.33 -11.98 -12.70
C LEU A 174 10.02 -11.12 -11.64
N TRP A 175 9.46 -11.04 -10.43
CA TRP A 175 10.02 -10.19 -9.36
C TRP A 175 11.25 -10.80 -8.68
N VAL A 176 11.50 -12.10 -8.85
CA VAL A 176 12.72 -12.77 -8.37
C VAL A 176 13.84 -12.61 -9.39
N GLU A 177 13.51 -12.77 -10.67
CA GLU A 177 14.46 -12.69 -11.80
C GLU A 177 14.81 -11.24 -12.17
N HIS A 178 13.85 -10.32 -12.02
CA HIS A 178 13.98 -8.89 -12.30
C HIS A 178 13.48 -8.04 -11.12
N PRO A 179 14.15 -8.10 -9.95
CA PRO A 179 13.68 -7.47 -8.71
C PRO A 179 13.54 -5.94 -8.77
N GLN A 180 14.27 -5.27 -9.67
CA GLN A 180 14.09 -3.84 -9.90
C GLN A 180 12.66 -3.47 -10.31
N THR A 181 11.91 -4.38 -10.95
CA THR A 181 10.52 -4.12 -11.39
C THR A 181 9.57 -3.93 -10.21
N VAL A 182 9.61 -4.82 -9.20
CA VAL A 182 8.78 -4.70 -8.00
C VAL A 182 9.22 -3.55 -7.10
N VAL A 183 10.53 -3.30 -7.02
CA VAL A 183 11.05 -2.19 -6.22
C VAL A 183 10.61 -0.84 -6.81
N VAL A 184 10.71 -0.66 -8.12
CA VAL A 184 10.21 0.56 -8.76
C VAL A 184 8.69 0.64 -8.72
N SER A 185 7.98 -0.49 -8.85
CA SER A 185 6.52 -0.53 -8.70
C SER A 185 6.09 -0.01 -7.33
N GLY A 186 6.71 -0.49 -6.25
CA GLY A 186 6.38 -0.04 -4.90
C GLY A 186 6.70 1.43 -4.69
N ALA A 187 7.83 1.92 -5.21
CA ALA A 187 8.16 3.35 -5.16
C ALA A 187 7.10 4.22 -5.86
N LEU A 188 6.67 3.82 -7.06
CA LEU A 188 5.62 4.53 -7.82
C LEU A 188 4.27 4.46 -7.10
N TYR A 189 3.87 3.28 -6.65
CA TYR A 189 2.60 3.03 -5.98
C TYR A 189 2.47 3.86 -4.70
N PHE A 190 3.37 3.63 -3.73
CA PHE A 190 3.32 4.32 -2.45
C PHE A 190 3.60 5.82 -2.61
N GLY A 191 4.44 6.21 -3.57
CA GLY A 191 4.70 7.62 -3.89
C GLY A 191 3.44 8.33 -4.39
N LEU A 192 2.66 7.68 -5.26
CA LEU A 192 1.40 8.21 -5.76
C LEU A 192 0.35 8.33 -4.65
N LEU A 193 0.25 7.32 -3.76
CA LEU A 193 -0.65 7.38 -2.61
C LEU A 193 -0.28 8.50 -1.63
N ALA A 194 1.00 8.61 -1.29
CA ALA A 194 1.51 9.68 -0.43
C ALA A 194 1.18 11.05 -1.03
N TRP A 195 1.41 11.23 -2.32
CA TRP A 195 1.08 12.46 -3.04
C TRP A 195 -0.42 12.75 -3.04
N ALA A 196 -1.25 11.74 -3.32
CA ALA A 196 -2.72 11.88 -3.34
C ALA A 196 -3.25 12.30 -1.96
N LYS A 197 -2.78 11.66 -0.89
CA LYS A 197 -3.15 11.98 0.49
C LYS A 197 -2.67 13.36 0.91
N TRP A 198 -1.42 13.71 0.58
CA TRP A 198 -0.87 15.05 0.83
C TRP A 198 -1.74 16.12 0.17
N LYS A 199 -2.09 15.95 -1.10
CA LYS A 199 -2.90 16.91 -1.85
C LYS A 199 -4.36 16.95 -1.40
N GLY A 200 -4.78 16.04 -0.52
CA GLY A 200 -6.17 15.87 -0.16
C GLY A 200 -7.02 15.54 -1.39
N TRP A 201 -6.50 14.72 -2.30
CA TRP A 201 -7.17 14.44 -3.57
C TRP A 201 -8.55 13.84 -3.32
N GLN A 202 -9.57 14.63 -3.62
CA GLN A 202 -10.96 14.22 -3.72
C GLN A 202 -11.28 14.16 -5.22
N LEU A 203 -11.67 12.99 -5.73
CA LEU A 203 -12.17 12.87 -7.09
C LEU A 203 -13.48 13.68 -7.19
N GLY A 204 -13.37 14.91 -7.69
CA GLY A 204 -14.45 15.76 -8.19
C GLY A 204 -15.65 15.94 -7.27
N MET A 205 -15.59 16.92 -6.36
CA MET A 205 -16.78 17.66 -5.94
C MET A 205 -16.42 19.14 -5.81
N SER A 206 -16.78 19.91 -6.85
CA SER A 206 -17.17 21.29 -6.61
C SER A 206 -18.53 21.24 -5.93
N PRO A 207 -18.72 21.90 -4.77
CA PRO A 207 -20.05 22.07 -4.22
C PRO A 207 -20.82 22.94 -5.21
N HIS A 208 -21.87 22.40 -5.80
CA HIS A 208 -22.95 23.19 -6.36
C HIS A 208 -24.02 23.34 -5.29
#